data_AF-A0A973UV86-F1
#
_entry.id   AF-A0A973UV86-F1
#
_cell.length_a   1.000
_cell.length_b   1.000
_cell.length_c   1.000
_cell.angle_alpha   90.00
_cell.angle_beta   90.00
_cell.angle_gamma   90.00
#
_symmetry.space_group_name_H-M   'P 1'
#
loop_
_entity.id
_entity.type
_entity.pdbx_description
1 polymer ?
#
loop_
_entity_poly.entity_id
_entity_poly.type
_entity_poly.pdbx_seq_one_letter_code
_entity_poly.pdbx_strand_id
1 'polypeptide(L)'
;MESAEHAWIGDQLTLSLEDGKHKAAGFGLHIRLGDSFTYGPTITYGQGIALGGDFYGVVDQPICTAEDPQGVFREGWFQLETPFIPHERSRILGIMEVEIKLVMAAFNAGQDPSKVYEEIGDRYSIDWAFETVFRYPRLSLKNFDHFGANAVKAYSIGHGIALDEARLAANEPKGSVLRRARLERAYAMNAFADHFLTDLFSTGHLRVPRVELYDTINDKIVAGNLARTMHNEDSKYGLRVRSKQGEEWFAYGDKRLLDKVSADNRQHVTAAAQTSADEVWTAFNGGPVSEYAALKLIPDFDYLIRNPPQDFRPLFKLNDPSSKLPLRRKELHDRTGQNYVDSWNPRQTLSDLAKGAPILYQPVRCLDLESGKFLGWMSVSSSADPYLAIVPNESAAHPCVWYFHGEDLYLRKATSGGDRYLGLSYGGSAGWGLWAGQSDPLIINKDMTISLAGDPKRLLCVDRWNSGNWGGAWTDGKPNRFVIQIDLPLPVRIP
;
A
#
# COMPACT_ATOMS: atom_id res chain seq x y z
N MET A 1 -3.76 -0.76 -4.20
CA MET A 1 -4.51 -1.50 -3.20
C MET A 1 -5.40 -2.45 -3.94
N GLU A 2 -5.40 -3.66 -3.44
CA GLU A 2 -5.86 -4.85 -4.13
C GLU A 2 -6.85 -5.57 -3.21
N SER A 3 -7.63 -4.80 -2.42
CA SER A 3 -8.47 -5.33 -1.36
C SER A 3 -9.50 -6.32 -1.88
N ALA A 4 -9.99 -6.16 -3.11
CA ALA A 4 -10.88 -7.14 -3.73
C ALA A 4 -10.22 -8.49 -4.01
N GLU A 5 -8.92 -8.54 -4.31
CA GLU A 5 -8.17 -9.78 -4.53
C GLU A 5 -7.99 -10.52 -3.19
N HIS A 6 -7.56 -9.82 -2.14
CA HIS A 6 -7.46 -10.38 -0.79
C HIS A 6 -8.82 -10.85 -0.26
N ALA A 7 -9.87 -10.03 -0.41
CA ALA A 7 -11.22 -10.39 0.00
C ALA A 7 -11.70 -11.65 -0.71
N TRP A 8 -11.48 -11.72 -2.04
CA TRP A 8 -11.85 -12.89 -2.83
C TRP A 8 -11.12 -14.16 -2.36
N ILE A 9 -9.81 -14.10 -2.09
CA ILE A 9 -9.03 -15.25 -1.59
C ILE A 9 -9.64 -15.78 -0.29
N GLY A 10 -9.85 -14.89 0.68
CA GLY A 10 -10.39 -15.27 1.98
C GLY A 10 -11.82 -15.81 1.88
N ASP A 11 -12.63 -15.29 0.97
CA ASP A 11 -14.01 -15.74 0.75
C ASP A 11 -14.09 -17.15 0.10
N GLN A 12 -13.01 -17.63 -0.54
CA GLN A 12 -12.97 -19.01 -1.06
C GLN A 12 -12.83 -20.06 0.04
N LEU A 13 -12.37 -19.65 1.22
CA LEU A 13 -11.96 -20.57 2.27
C LEU A 13 -13.15 -21.24 2.95
N THR A 14 -12.87 -22.38 3.57
CA THR A 14 -13.78 -23.11 4.43
C THR A 14 -13.17 -23.20 5.82
N LEU A 15 -13.84 -22.63 6.82
CA LEU A 15 -13.37 -22.60 8.20
C LEU A 15 -13.95 -23.78 8.96
N SER A 16 -13.11 -24.48 9.72
CA SER A 16 -13.55 -25.58 10.58
C SER A 16 -13.81 -25.08 12.00
N LEU A 17 -14.96 -25.43 12.53
CA LEU A 17 -15.43 -25.04 13.85
C LEU A 17 -16.05 -26.25 14.55
N GLU A 18 -16.32 -26.13 15.86
CA GLU A 18 -16.91 -27.24 16.64
C GLU A 18 -18.29 -27.67 16.15
N ASP A 19 -19.04 -26.77 15.51
CA ASP A 19 -20.37 -27.02 14.92
C ASP A 19 -20.31 -27.45 13.44
N GLY A 20 -19.11 -27.57 12.86
CA GLY A 20 -18.90 -28.04 11.49
C GLY A 20 -18.06 -27.11 10.62
N LYS A 21 -18.16 -27.30 9.31
CA LYS A 21 -17.44 -26.50 8.31
C LYS A 21 -18.32 -25.38 7.79
N HIS A 22 -17.80 -24.17 7.75
CA HIS A 22 -18.50 -22.96 7.29
C HIS A 22 -17.74 -22.32 6.14
N LYS A 23 -18.46 -21.80 5.14
CA LYS A 23 -17.83 -20.95 4.12
C LYS A 23 -17.42 -19.63 4.76
N ALA A 24 -16.20 -19.17 4.48
CA ALA A 24 -15.68 -17.92 5.04
C ALA A 24 -16.41 -16.69 4.48
N ALA A 25 -16.89 -16.77 3.23
CA ALA A 25 -17.70 -15.73 2.60
C ALA A 25 -18.93 -15.37 3.46
N GLY A 26 -19.01 -14.12 3.89
CA GLY A 26 -20.09 -13.62 4.73
C GLY A 26 -20.12 -14.14 6.18
N PHE A 27 -19.16 -14.98 6.57
CA PHE A 27 -19.06 -15.50 7.93
C PHE A 27 -18.31 -14.50 8.83
N GLY A 28 -18.99 -14.00 9.87
CA GLY A 28 -18.44 -12.98 10.76
C GLY A 28 -17.52 -13.57 11.83
N LEU A 29 -16.29 -13.08 11.90
CA LEU A 29 -15.28 -13.44 12.89
C LEU A 29 -15.12 -12.33 13.92
N HIS A 30 -15.24 -12.65 15.21
CA HIS A 30 -15.06 -11.67 16.29
C HIS A 30 -13.61 -11.17 16.37
N ILE A 31 -13.42 -9.86 16.27
CA ILE A 31 -12.07 -9.24 16.38
C ILE A 31 -11.82 -8.62 17.74
N ARG A 32 -12.81 -8.58 18.64
CA ARG A 32 -12.66 -8.07 20.00
C ARG A 32 -13.34 -8.99 21.00
N LEU A 33 -12.62 -9.27 22.08
CA LEU A 33 -13.22 -9.86 23.28
C LEU A 33 -13.80 -8.73 24.13
N GLY A 34 -15.10 -8.77 24.42
CA GLY A 34 -15.78 -7.78 25.24
C GLY A 34 -16.53 -8.43 26.40
N ASP A 35 -17.02 -7.63 27.35
CA ASP A 35 -17.64 -8.10 28.59
C ASP A 35 -18.85 -9.04 28.38
N SER A 36 -19.54 -8.94 27.23
CA SER A 36 -20.65 -9.81 26.86
C SER A 36 -20.28 -10.95 25.88
N PHE A 37 -19.06 -10.97 25.33
CA PHE A 37 -18.49 -11.96 24.39
C PHE A 37 -19.36 -12.39 23.18
N THR A 38 -20.55 -11.80 22.98
CA THR A 38 -21.55 -12.14 21.95
C THR A 38 -21.78 -11.01 20.92
N TYR A 39 -21.24 -9.82 21.16
CA TYR A 39 -21.55 -8.61 20.38
C TYR A 39 -20.31 -7.78 20.03
N GLY A 40 -19.12 -8.39 20.02
CA GLY A 40 -17.93 -7.72 19.52
C GLY A 40 -18.07 -7.41 18.02
N PRO A 41 -17.38 -6.38 17.49
CA PRO A 41 -17.33 -6.18 16.04
C PRO A 41 -16.81 -7.44 15.35
N THR A 42 -17.35 -7.70 14.16
CA THR A 42 -16.95 -8.81 13.31
C THR A 42 -16.41 -8.32 11.97
N ILE A 43 -15.58 -9.15 11.35
CA ILE A 43 -15.13 -9.02 9.95
C ILE A 43 -15.20 -10.40 9.29
N THR A 44 -15.30 -10.48 7.97
CA THR A 44 -15.08 -11.75 7.28
C THR A 44 -13.58 -12.07 7.21
N TYR A 45 -13.25 -13.33 6.89
CA TYR A 45 -11.85 -13.72 6.68
C TYR A 45 -11.20 -12.88 5.56
N GLY A 46 -11.89 -12.73 4.41
CA GLY A 46 -11.40 -11.89 3.31
C GLY A 46 -11.15 -10.44 3.70
N GLN A 47 -12.04 -9.84 4.51
CA GLN A 47 -11.81 -8.51 5.07
C GLN A 47 -10.58 -8.48 5.98
N GLY A 48 -10.35 -9.53 6.78
CA GLY A 48 -9.14 -9.65 7.61
C GLY A 48 -7.85 -9.61 6.79
N ILE A 49 -7.79 -10.36 5.68
CA ILE A 49 -6.66 -10.33 4.75
C ILE A 49 -6.49 -8.93 4.14
N ALA A 50 -7.57 -8.30 3.69
CA ALA A 50 -7.50 -6.99 3.05
C ALA A 50 -7.12 -5.84 4.00
N LEU A 51 -7.27 -6.04 5.32
CA LEU A 51 -7.00 -5.01 6.34
C LEU A 51 -5.60 -5.09 6.96
N GLY A 52 -5.01 -6.29 7.04
CA GLY A 52 -3.68 -6.49 7.61
C GLY A 52 -2.59 -5.79 6.81
N GLY A 53 -1.56 -5.26 7.47
CA GLY A 53 -0.35 -4.70 6.81
C GLY A 53 -0.55 -3.33 6.15
N ASP A 54 -1.59 -3.18 5.34
CA ASP A 54 -1.87 -1.98 4.56
C ASP A 54 -2.58 -0.88 5.37
N PHE A 55 -3.65 -1.23 6.08
CA PHE A 55 -4.46 -0.27 6.83
C PHE A 55 -4.10 -0.20 8.31
N TYR A 56 -3.67 -1.33 8.85
CA TYR A 56 -3.41 -1.52 10.27
C TYR A 56 -2.02 -2.11 10.46
N GLY A 57 -1.19 -1.38 11.21
CA GLY A 57 0.23 -1.66 11.40
C GLY A 57 0.90 -0.53 12.18
N VAL A 58 2.17 -0.72 12.54
CA VAL A 58 2.95 0.29 13.26
C VAL A 58 3.84 1.03 12.27
N VAL A 59 3.57 2.34 12.10
CA VAL A 59 4.36 3.19 11.20
C VAL A 59 5.84 3.15 11.60
N ASP A 60 6.72 3.04 10.60
CA ASP A 60 8.19 2.97 10.72
C ASP A 60 8.74 1.73 11.46
N GLN A 61 7.89 0.81 11.92
CA GLN A 61 8.27 -0.41 12.62
C GLN A 61 7.72 -1.66 11.91
N PRO A 62 8.34 -2.09 10.80
CA PRO A 62 7.97 -3.34 10.14
C PRO A 62 8.21 -4.53 11.06
N ILE A 63 7.27 -5.46 11.13
CA ILE A 63 7.32 -6.68 11.94
C ILE A 63 8.64 -7.43 11.69
N CYS A 64 9.04 -7.55 10.43
CA CYS A 64 10.21 -8.32 10.01
C CYS A 64 11.55 -7.73 10.50
N THR A 65 11.59 -6.45 10.85
CA THR A 65 12.81 -5.75 11.31
C THR A 65 12.74 -5.22 12.73
N ALA A 66 11.58 -5.34 13.39
CA ALA A 66 11.37 -4.87 14.74
C ALA A 66 12.21 -5.66 15.76
N GLU A 67 12.60 -4.99 16.85
CA GLU A 67 13.25 -5.62 18.01
C GLU A 67 12.29 -6.60 18.71
N ASP A 68 11.01 -6.24 18.81
CA ASP A 68 9.91 -7.10 19.26
C ASP A 68 8.87 -7.30 18.13
N PRO A 69 9.09 -8.26 17.21
CA PRO A 69 8.16 -8.54 16.12
C PRO A 69 6.76 -8.93 16.60
N GLN A 70 6.66 -9.67 17.71
CA GLN A 70 5.36 -10.11 18.24
C GLN A 70 4.57 -8.92 18.80
N GLY A 71 5.24 -8.04 19.55
CA GLY A 71 4.65 -6.80 20.07
C GLY A 71 4.15 -5.90 18.95
N VAL A 72 4.94 -5.70 17.89
CA VAL A 72 4.54 -4.90 16.72
C VAL A 72 3.32 -5.50 16.01
N PHE A 73 3.28 -6.82 15.81
CA PHE A 73 2.10 -7.47 15.22
C PHE A 73 0.86 -7.26 16.10
N ARG A 74 0.99 -7.47 17.44
CA ARG A 74 -0.11 -7.28 18.39
C ARG A 74 -0.60 -5.84 18.43
N GLU A 75 0.28 -4.86 18.31
CA GLU A 75 -0.07 -3.44 18.25
C GLU A 75 -0.83 -3.11 16.95
N GLY A 76 -0.36 -3.60 15.80
CA GLY A 76 -1.09 -3.46 14.53
C GLY A 76 -2.49 -4.10 14.59
N TRP A 77 -2.59 -5.30 15.15
CA TRP A 77 -3.87 -5.97 15.42
C TRP A 77 -4.76 -5.15 16.39
N PHE A 78 -4.19 -4.59 17.45
CA PHE A 78 -4.93 -3.80 18.44
C PHE A 78 -5.57 -2.56 17.81
N GLN A 79 -4.90 -1.91 16.85
CA GLN A 79 -5.49 -0.79 16.11
C GLN A 79 -6.72 -1.20 15.30
N LEU A 80 -6.77 -2.41 14.75
CA LEU A 80 -7.95 -2.94 14.07
C LEU A 80 -9.09 -3.26 15.05
N GLU A 81 -8.73 -3.91 16.17
CA GLU A 81 -9.66 -4.32 17.24
C GLU A 81 -10.33 -3.10 17.90
N THR A 82 -9.53 -2.09 18.22
CA THR A 82 -9.96 -0.85 18.89
C THR A 82 -9.40 0.38 18.16
N PRO A 83 -10.02 0.78 17.03
CA PRO A 83 -9.56 1.95 16.28
C PRO A 83 -9.64 3.23 17.11
N PHE A 84 -8.55 4.01 17.11
CA PHE A 84 -8.50 5.33 17.76
C PHE A 84 -9.51 6.31 17.16
N ILE A 85 -9.74 6.20 15.85
CA ILE A 85 -10.66 7.05 15.11
C ILE A 85 -12.04 6.37 15.11
N PRO A 86 -13.11 7.04 15.61
CA PRO A 86 -14.45 6.50 15.58
C PRO A 86 -14.87 6.10 14.16
N HIS A 87 -15.50 4.92 14.04
CA HIS A 87 -16.01 4.39 12.77
C HIS A 87 -14.98 4.21 11.64
N GLU A 88 -13.67 4.30 11.92
CA GLU A 88 -12.60 4.16 10.91
C GLU A 88 -12.76 2.86 10.12
N ARG A 89 -12.82 1.72 10.81
CA ARG A 89 -12.98 0.40 10.18
C ARG A 89 -14.18 0.34 9.25
N SER A 90 -15.36 0.82 9.68
CA SER A 90 -16.56 0.83 8.83
C SER A 90 -16.45 1.75 7.61
N ARG A 91 -15.70 2.86 7.71
CA ARG A 91 -15.48 3.78 6.59
C ARG A 91 -14.48 3.19 5.58
N ILE A 92 -13.40 2.59 6.07
CA ILE A 92 -12.45 1.82 5.24
C ILE A 92 -13.19 0.70 4.48
N LEU A 93 -13.95 -0.12 5.19
CA LEU A 93 -14.74 -1.21 4.60
C LEU A 93 -15.80 -0.69 3.63
N GLY A 94 -16.40 0.48 3.89
CA GLY A 94 -17.36 1.11 2.98
C GLY A 94 -16.74 1.48 1.63
N ILE A 95 -15.51 2.03 1.62
CA ILE A 95 -14.77 2.33 0.39
C ILE A 95 -14.34 1.03 -0.31
N MET A 96 -13.83 0.06 0.46
CA MET A 96 -13.42 -1.26 -0.02
C MET A 96 -14.57 -2.01 -0.72
N GLU A 97 -15.77 -1.95 -0.18
CA GLU A 97 -16.98 -2.55 -0.76
C GLU A 97 -17.29 -1.99 -2.15
N VAL A 98 -17.01 -0.70 -2.40
CA VAL A 98 -17.20 -0.09 -3.74
C VAL A 98 -16.22 -0.69 -4.74
N GLU A 99 -14.93 -0.79 -4.37
CA GLU A 99 -13.91 -1.44 -5.18
C GLU A 99 -14.27 -2.90 -5.48
N ILE A 100 -14.60 -3.67 -4.44
CA ILE A 100 -15.00 -5.09 -4.56
C ILE A 100 -16.15 -5.26 -5.55
N LYS A 101 -17.19 -4.43 -5.46
CA LYS A 101 -18.34 -4.51 -6.36
C LYS A 101 -17.96 -4.30 -7.82
N LEU A 102 -17.11 -3.31 -8.12
CA LEU A 102 -16.67 -3.02 -9.48
C LEU A 102 -15.82 -4.16 -10.05
N VAL A 103 -14.84 -4.62 -9.27
CA VAL A 103 -13.91 -5.70 -9.66
C VAL A 103 -14.68 -7.02 -9.86
N MET A 104 -15.55 -7.38 -8.92
CA MET A 104 -16.32 -8.62 -8.99
C MET A 104 -17.38 -8.60 -10.10
N ALA A 105 -17.95 -7.44 -10.45
CA ALA A 105 -18.83 -7.32 -11.59
C ALA A 105 -18.11 -7.67 -12.90
N ALA A 106 -16.89 -7.16 -13.10
CA ALA A 106 -16.06 -7.50 -14.26
C ALA A 106 -15.66 -8.98 -14.26
N PHE A 107 -15.22 -9.51 -13.12
CA PHE A 107 -14.85 -10.91 -12.98
C PHE A 107 -16.01 -11.85 -13.33
N ASN A 108 -17.20 -11.59 -12.78
CA ASN A 108 -18.41 -12.39 -13.03
C ASN A 108 -18.92 -12.27 -14.48
N ALA A 109 -18.67 -11.13 -15.13
CA ALA A 109 -18.95 -10.96 -16.56
C ALA A 109 -17.91 -11.64 -17.47
N GLY A 110 -16.91 -12.32 -16.90
CA GLY A 110 -15.81 -12.93 -17.66
C GLY A 110 -14.93 -11.89 -18.34
N GLN A 111 -14.79 -10.70 -17.77
CA GLN A 111 -13.85 -9.66 -18.19
C GLN A 111 -12.61 -9.72 -17.28
N ASP A 112 -11.48 -9.19 -17.76
CA ASP A 112 -10.26 -9.08 -16.96
C ASP A 112 -10.37 -7.87 -16.01
N PRO A 113 -10.44 -8.08 -14.67
CA PRO A 113 -10.63 -6.97 -13.72
C PRO A 113 -9.46 -6.00 -13.66
N SER A 114 -8.28 -6.34 -14.18
CA SER A 114 -7.17 -5.41 -14.35
C SER A 114 -7.53 -4.12 -15.08
N LYS A 115 -8.47 -4.17 -16.04
CA LYS A 115 -8.99 -2.98 -16.72
C LYS A 115 -9.79 -2.07 -15.78
N VAL A 116 -10.55 -2.65 -14.86
CA VAL A 116 -11.29 -1.90 -13.84
C VAL A 116 -10.31 -1.23 -12.88
N TYR A 117 -9.24 -1.92 -12.49
CA TYR A 117 -8.17 -1.31 -11.68
C TYR A 117 -7.46 -0.16 -12.41
N GLU A 118 -7.24 -0.26 -13.72
CA GLU A 118 -6.70 0.83 -14.53
C GLU A 118 -7.63 2.04 -14.56
N GLU A 119 -8.95 1.83 -14.67
CA GLU A 119 -9.97 2.89 -14.65
C GLU A 119 -10.12 3.56 -13.28
N ILE A 120 -10.10 2.78 -12.19
CA ILE A 120 -10.14 3.29 -10.82
C ILE A 120 -8.87 4.09 -10.50
N GLY A 121 -7.71 3.62 -10.96
CA GLY A 121 -6.42 4.21 -10.65
C GLY A 121 -6.14 4.22 -9.14
N ASP A 122 -5.58 5.32 -8.64
CA ASP A 122 -5.27 5.49 -7.22
C ASP A 122 -6.41 6.15 -6.43
N ARG A 123 -7.60 6.35 -7.03
CA ARG A 123 -8.71 7.14 -6.45
C ARG A 123 -9.05 6.75 -5.01
N TYR A 124 -9.21 5.46 -4.73
CA TYR A 124 -9.58 4.97 -3.40
C TYR A 124 -8.42 5.01 -2.41
N SER A 125 -7.17 4.84 -2.87
CA SER A 125 -5.96 5.05 -2.05
C SER A 125 -5.95 6.44 -1.43
N ILE A 126 -6.46 7.42 -2.15
CA ILE A 126 -6.61 8.76 -1.64
C ILE A 126 -7.69 8.81 -0.55
N ASP A 127 -8.88 8.28 -0.78
CA ASP A 127 -9.95 8.25 0.25
C ASP A 127 -9.52 7.52 1.54
N TRP A 128 -8.80 6.40 1.41
CA TRP A 128 -8.24 5.69 2.55
C TRP A 128 -7.15 6.44 3.31
N ALA A 129 -6.34 7.25 2.62
CA ALA A 129 -5.40 8.14 3.29
C ALA A 129 -6.14 9.10 4.26
N PHE A 130 -7.32 9.59 3.87
CA PHE A 130 -8.15 10.42 4.75
C PHE A 130 -8.74 9.64 5.92
N GLU A 131 -9.35 8.48 5.64
CA GLU A 131 -10.01 7.70 6.68
C GLU A 131 -9.05 7.23 7.78
N THR A 132 -7.77 7.06 7.43
CA THR A 132 -6.72 6.62 8.34
C THR A 132 -5.84 7.74 8.90
N VAL A 133 -6.17 9.01 8.64
CA VAL A 133 -5.35 10.19 9.02
C VAL A 133 -3.88 9.98 8.59
N PHE A 134 -3.72 9.64 7.31
CA PHE A 134 -2.46 9.34 6.62
C PHE A 134 -1.67 8.15 7.15
N ARG A 135 -2.20 7.32 8.06
CA ARG A 135 -1.52 6.07 8.44
C ARG A 135 -1.32 5.16 7.23
N TYR A 136 -2.33 5.00 6.37
CA TYR A 136 -2.28 4.18 5.16
C TYR A 136 -1.06 4.49 4.25
N PRO A 137 -0.90 5.72 3.71
CA PRO A 137 0.27 6.02 2.89
C PRO A 137 1.59 5.99 3.66
N ARG A 138 1.60 6.28 4.96
CA ARG A 138 2.82 6.21 5.79
C ARG A 138 3.31 4.78 6.01
N LEU A 139 2.41 3.81 6.15
CA LEU A 139 2.77 2.39 6.20
C LEU A 139 3.52 1.97 4.92
N SER A 140 3.03 2.42 3.75
CA SER A 140 3.66 2.11 2.45
C SER A 140 5.12 2.59 2.32
N LEU A 141 5.54 3.64 3.05
CA LEU A 141 6.90 4.17 2.98
C LEU A 141 7.95 3.17 3.51
N LYS A 142 7.59 2.31 4.45
CA LYS A 142 8.48 1.29 5.03
C LYS A 142 7.75 -0.05 5.17
N ASN A 143 7.05 -0.48 4.14
CA ASN A 143 6.24 -1.71 4.12
C ASN A 143 7.07 -2.97 3.81
N PHE A 144 8.15 -3.20 4.55
CA PHE A 144 9.06 -4.33 4.29
C PHE A 144 8.37 -5.69 4.45
N ASP A 145 7.35 -5.75 5.30
CA ASP A 145 6.58 -6.95 5.62
C ASP A 145 5.81 -7.55 4.43
N HIS A 146 5.76 -6.87 3.28
CA HIS A 146 5.08 -7.40 2.08
C HIS A 146 6.03 -8.17 1.15
N PHE A 147 7.35 -8.05 1.32
CA PHE A 147 8.31 -8.46 0.30
C PHE A 147 9.10 -9.71 0.67
N GLY A 148 9.06 -10.73 -0.19
CA GLY A 148 9.92 -11.92 -0.14
C GLY A 148 10.11 -12.53 1.26
N ALA A 149 11.36 -12.72 1.68
CA ALA A 149 11.68 -13.31 2.98
C ALA A 149 11.16 -12.50 4.19
N ASN A 150 10.93 -11.20 4.03
CA ASN A 150 10.36 -10.37 5.09
C ASN A 150 8.87 -10.65 5.28
N ALA A 151 8.12 -10.86 4.19
CA ALA A 151 6.73 -11.31 4.26
C ALA A 151 6.60 -12.71 4.86
N VAL A 152 7.52 -13.64 4.54
CA VAL A 152 7.59 -14.94 5.22
C VAL A 152 7.74 -14.76 6.74
N LYS A 153 8.60 -13.83 7.18
CA LYS A 153 8.80 -13.55 8.61
C LYS A 153 7.56 -12.91 9.25
N ALA A 154 6.97 -11.90 8.61
CA ALA A 154 5.77 -11.22 9.10
C ALA A 154 4.59 -12.18 9.25
N TYR A 155 4.30 -12.98 8.21
CA TYR A 155 3.34 -14.07 8.26
C TYR A 155 3.64 -15.03 9.41
N SER A 156 4.88 -15.51 9.52
CA SER A 156 5.26 -16.52 10.51
C SER A 156 5.02 -16.06 11.95
N ILE A 157 5.25 -14.78 12.22
CA ILE A 157 4.98 -14.15 13.52
C ILE A 157 3.48 -14.04 13.76
N GLY A 158 2.73 -13.49 12.82
CA GLY A 158 1.29 -13.30 12.94
C GLY A 158 0.52 -14.62 13.05
N HIS A 159 0.83 -15.57 12.18
CA HIS A 159 0.27 -16.91 12.16
C HIS A 159 0.56 -17.61 13.49
N GLY A 160 1.80 -17.56 13.99
CA GLY A 160 2.16 -18.12 15.30
C GLY A 160 1.29 -17.58 16.45
N ILE A 161 1.05 -16.26 16.46
CA ILE A 161 0.16 -15.61 17.45
C ILE A 161 -1.29 -16.09 17.30
N ALA A 162 -1.78 -16.27 16.07
CA ALA A 162 -3.11 -16.80 15.80
C ALA A 162 -3.25 -18.26 16.30
N LEU A 163 -2.23 -19.09 16.09
CA LEU A 163 -2.21 -20.47 16.61
C LEU A 163 -2.22 -20.49 18.15
N ASP A 164 -1.52 -19.57 18.81
CA ASP A 164 -1.56 -19.45 20.26
C ASP A 164 -2.94 -19.03 20.76
N GLU A 165 -3.62 -18.09 20.09
CA GLU A 165 -5.01 -17.74 20.41
C GLU A 165 -5.96 -18.92 20.21
N ALA A 166 -5.75 -19.74 19.17
CA ALA A 166 -6.52 -20.98 18.96
C ALA A 166 -6.31 -21.99 20.09
N ARG A 167 -5.08 -22.14 20.59
CA ARG A 167 -4.78 -23.00 21.76
C ARG A 167 -5.41 -22.44 23.04
N LEU A 168 -5.43 -21.11 23.22
CA LEU A 168 -6.13 -20.48 24.34
C LEU A 168 -7.64 -20.74 24.26
N ALA A 169 -8.24 -20.61 23.07
CA ALA A 169 -9.63 -20.98 22.83
C ALA A 169 -9.90 -22.44 23.24
N ALA A 170 -8.98 -23.36 22.92
CA ALA A 170 -9.09 -24.77 23.26
C ALA A 170 -9.07 -25.06 24.78
N ASN A 171 -8.55 -24.15 25.60
CA ASN A 171 -8.55 -24.27 27.06
C ASN A 171 -9.84 -23.74 27.71
N GLU A 172 -10.66 -22.99 26.98
CA GLU A 172 -11.94 -22.51 27.48
C GLU A 172 -12.96 -23.66 27.59
N PRO A 173 -13.95 -23.58 28.50
CA PRO A 173 -14.95 -24.64 28.67
C PRO A 173 -15.63 -25.00 27.35
N LYS A 174 -15.74 -26.31 27.06
CA LYS A 174 -16.40 -26.82 25.84
C LYS A 174 -17.82 -26.27 25.73
N GLY A 175 -18.17 -25.79 24.53
CA GLY A 175 -19.48 -25.20 24.25
C GLY A 175 -19.69 -23.79 24.82
N SER A 176 -18.70 -23.18 25.48
CA SER A 176 -18.84 -21.80 25.96
C SER A 176 -18.77 -20.78 24.81
N VAL A 177 -19.48 -19.67 24.98
CA VAL A 177 -19.42 -18.52 24.05
C VAL A 177 -17.98 -18.02 23.90
N LEU A 178 -17.23 -17.95 25.01
CA LEU A 178 -15.84 -17.47 25.00
C LEU A 178 -14.92 -18.38 24.17
N ARG A 179 -15.07 -19.70 24.29
CA ARG A 179 -14.36 -20.68 23.46
C ARG A 179 -14.56 -20.41 21.97
N ARG A 180 -15.82 -20.21 21.57
CA ARG A 180 -16.18 -19.91 20.19
C ARG A 180 -15.62 -18.56 19.74
N ALA A 181 -15.82 -17.50 20.53
CA ALA A 181 -15.37 -16.16 20.21
C ALA A 181 -13.83 -16.08 20.10
N ARG A 182 -13.08 -16.79 20.96
CA ARG A 182 -11.61 -16.87 20.85
C ARG A 182 -11.17 -17.63 19.60
N LEU A 183 -11.84 -18.71 19.22
CA LEU A 183 -11.49 -19.43 17.98
C LEU A 183 -11.77 -18.55 16.74
N GLU A 184 -12.88 -17.84 16.71
CA GLU A 184 -13.15 -16.88 15.63
C GLU A 184 -12.14 -15.73 15.62
N ARG A 185 -11.73 -15.24 16.78
CA ARG A 185 -10.62 -14.28 16.91
C ARG A 185 -9.30 -14.83 16.40
N ALA A 186 -8.99 -16.09 16.68
CA ALA A 186 -7.80 -16.75 16.15
C ALA A 186 -7.83 -16.79 14.62
N TYR A 187 -8.97 -17.12 14.00
CA TYR A 187 -9.12 -17.03 12.55
C TYR A 187 -8.99 -15.60 12.03
N ALA A 188 -9.51 -14.59 12.72
CA ALA A 188 -9.37 -13.20 12.31
C ALA A 188 -7.90 -12.70 12.42
N MET A 189 -7.17 -13.09 13.47
CA MET A 189 -5.73 -12.86 13.58
C MET A 189 -4.96 -13.56 12.48
N ASN A 190 -5.37 -14.78 12.12
CA ASN A 190 -4.77 -15.53 11.03
C ASN A 190 -5.02 -14.84 9.69
N ALA A 191 -6.24 -14.39 9.43
CA ALA A 191 -6.57 -13.61 8.23
C ALA A 191 -5.70 -12.34 8.13
N PHE A 192 -5.49 -11.65 9.25
CA PHE A 192 -4.59 -10.49 9.31
C PHE A 192 -3.13 -10.85 8.96
N ALA A 193 -2.65 -12.02 9.40
CA ALA A 193 -1.32 -12.53 9.04
C ALA A 193 -1.26 -13.04 7.58
N ASP A 194 -2.34 -13.63 7.09
CA ASP A 194 -2.48 -14.15 5.73
C ASP A 194 -2.38 -13.05 4.68
N HIS A 195 -2.58 -11.77 5.03
CA HIS A 195 -2.20 -10.66 4.16
C HIS A 195 -0.80 -10.87 3.58
N PHE A 196 0.19 -11.01 4.48
CA PHE A 196 1.59 -11.23 4.12
C PHE A 196 1.81 -12.59 3.44
N LEU A 197 1.00 -13.61 3.72
CA LEU A 197 1.06 -14.89 3.00
C LEU A 197 0.59 -14.74 1.54
N THR A 198 -0.51 -14.02 1.33
CA THR A 198 -1.09 -13.84 0.00
C THR A 198 -0.23 -12.93 -0.89
N ASP A 199 0.47 -11.96 -0.31
CA ASP A 199 1.46 -11.15 -1.02
C ASP A 199 2.58 -11.99 -1.64
N LEU A 200 2.94 -13.12 -1.03
CA LEU A 200 3.96 -14.04 -1.55
C LEU A 200 3.55 -14.72 -2.87
N PHE A 201 2.31 -14.56 -3.32
CA PHE A 201 1.85 -15.04 -4.64
C PHE A 201 1.75 -13.93 -5.68
N SER A 202 2.03 -12.69 -5.29
CA SER A 202 2.08 -11.56 -6.20
C SER A 202 3.50 -11.29 -6.66
N THR A 203 3.74 -11.32 -7.97
CA THR A 203 5.08 -11.24 -8.54
C THR A 203 5.83 -9.96 -8.21
N GLY A 204 5.11 -8.85 -7.98
CA GLY A 204 5.67 -7.58 -7.53
C GLY A 204 6.31 -7.63 -6.14
N HIS A 205 5.93 -8.59 -5.30
CA HIS A 205 6.43 -8.73 -3.93
C HIS A 205 7.60 -9.71 -3.80
N LEU A 206 7.95 -10.46 -4.87
CA LEU A 206 8.89 -11.58 -4.75
C LEU A 206 10.36 -11.17 -4.78
N ARG A 207 10.74 -10.30 -5.73
CA ARG A 207 12.16 -10.02 -6.05
C ARG A 207 12.54 -8.54 -6.00
N VAL A 208 11.63 -7.66 -5.59
CA VAL A 208 11.93 -6.24 -5.40
C VAL A 208 12.87 -6.10 -4.19
N PRO A 209 14.08 -5.51 -4.34
CA PRO A 209 15.02 -5.30 -3.24
C PRO A 209 14.55 -4.12 -2.36
N ARG A 210 13.42 -4.30 -1.68
CA ARG A 210 12.65 -3.23 -1.02
C ARG A 210 13.41 -2.57 0.12
N VAL A 211 14.11 -3.37 0.92
CA VAL A 211 14.92 -2.90 2.06
C VAL A 211 16.14 -2.16 1.54
N GLU A 212 16.84 -2.74 0.58
CA GLU A 212 18.08 -2.19 0.03
C GLU A 212 17.82 -0.88 -0.71
N LEU A 213 16.75 -0.78 -1.50
CA LEU A 213 16.32 0.49 -2.12
C LEU A 213 16.00 1.53 -1.04
N TYR A 214 15.29 1.14 0.02
CA TYR A 214 14.96 2.07 1.10
C TYR A 214 16.21 2.56 1.83
N ASP A 215 17.13 1.68 2.19
CA ASP A 215 18.30 2.02 3.00
C ASP A 215 19.36 2.81 2.21
N THR A 216 19.52 2.51 0.91
CA THR A 216 20.56 3.15 0.08
C THR A 216 20.16 4.50 -0.50
N ILE A 217 18.86 4.77 -0.66
CA ILE A 217 18.38 6.01 -1.26
C ILE A 217 17.93 6.97 -0.15
N ASN A 218 18.51 8.18 -0.10
CA ASN A 218 18.19 9.17 0.93
C ASN A 218 16.75 9.67 0.86
N ASP A 219 16.25 9.96 -0.35
CA ASP A 219 14.84 10.33 -0.56
C ASP A 219 13.96 9.07 -0.50
N LYS A 220 13.27 8.88 0.63
CA LYS A 220 12.45 7.69 0.88
C LYS A 220 11.19 7.63 0.02
N ILE A 221 10.71 8.76 -0.46
CA ILE A 221 9.57 8.80 -1.38
C ILE A 221 10.03 8.35 -2.76
N VAL A 222 11.19 8.82 -3.23
CA VAL A 222 11.79 8.31 -4.48
C VAL A 222 12.10 6.83 -4.36
N ALA A 223 12.67 6.37 -3.24
CA ALA A 223 12.93 4.96 -2.99
C ALA A 223 11.66 4.09 -3.09
N GLY A 224 10.58 4.51 -2.42
CA GLY A 224 9.29 3.84 -2.46
C GLY A 224 8.69 3.80 -3.87
N ASN A 225 8.81 4.88 -4.64
CA ASN A 225 8.26 4.94 -6.01
C ASN A 225 9.07 4.10 -7.01
N LEU A 226 10.39 4.01 -6.85
CA LEU A 226 11.21 3.10 -7.65
C LEU A 226 10.89 1.63 -7.32
N ALA A 227 10.73 1.30 -6.03
CA ALA A 227 10.25 -0.02 -5.63
C ALA A 227 8.86 -0.33 -6.21
N ARG A 228 7.91 0.61 -6.13
CA ARG A 228 6.57 0.52 -6.74
C ARG A 228 6.64 0.32 -8.26
N THR A 229 7.62 0.93 -8.93
CA THR A 229 7.83 0.76 -10.38
C THR A 229 8.24 -0.67 -10.71
N MET A 230 9.21 -1.25 -9.99
CA MET A 230 9.57 -2.64 -10.23
C MET A 230 8.44 -3.60 -9.83
N HIS A 231 7.81 -3.34 -8.69
CA HIS A 231 6.66 -4.09 -8.19
C HIS A 231 5.57 -4.20 -9.25
N ASN A 232 5.06 -3.07 -9.74
CA ASN A 232 3.98 -3.08 -10.72
C ASN A 232 4.45 -3.67 -12.08
N GLU A 233 5.75 -3.63 -12.42
CA GLU A 233 6.28 -4.20 -13.67
C GLU A 233 6.20 -5.72 -13.61
N ASP A 234 6.71 -6.28 -12.51
CA ASP A 234 6.67 -7.71 -12.26
C ASP A 234 5.22 -8.19 -12.08
N SER A 235 4.34 -7.43 -11.43
CA SER A 235 2.91 -7.76 -11.29
C SER A 235 2.18 -7.80 -12.64
N LYS A 236 2.42 -6.82 -13.51
CA LYS A 236 1.79 -6.72 -14.84
C LYS A 236 2.27 -7.83 -15.78
N TYR A 237 3.56 -8.12 -15.80
CA TYR A 237 4.10 -9.04 -16.80
C TYR A 237 4.23 -10.47 -16.33
N GLY A 238 4.18 -10.68 -15.01
CA GLY A 238 4.28 -11.98 -14.39
C GLY A 238 5.68 -12.57 -14.45
N LEU A 239 5.88 -13.65 -13.70
CA LEU A 239 7.13 -14.37 -13.57
C LEU A 239 6.83 -15.87 -13.55
N ARG A 240 7.71 -16.64 -14.19
CA ARG A 240 7.75 -18.09 -13.93
C ARG A 240 8.30 -18.30 -12.52
N VAL A 241 7.53 -19.00 -11.70
CA VAL A 241 7.86 -19.29 -10.30
C VAL A 241 7.84 -20.79 -10.08
N ARG A 242 8.46 -21.21 -8.97
CA ARG A 242 8.47 -22.59 -8.53
C ARG A 242 8.28 -22.63 -7.02
N SER A 243 7.48 -23.55 -6.49
CA SER A 243 7.37 -23.75 -5.04
C SER A 243 8.59 -24.51 -4.48
N LYS A 244 8.73 -24.54 -3.15
CA LYS A 244 9.76 -25.37 -2.49
C LYS A 244 9.55 -26.88 -2.73
N GLN A 245 8.34 -27.28 -3.13
CA GLN A 245 8.01 -28.67 -3.48
C GLN A 245 8.29 -28.99 -4.95
N GLY A 246 8.72 -28.01 -5.75
CA GLY A 246 9.12 -28.19 -7.15
C GLY A 246 8.00 -27.97 -8.17
N GLU A 247 6.80 -27.57 -7.75
CA GLU A 247 5.71 -27.21 -8.67
C GLU A 247 6.04 -25.89 -9.36
N GLU A 248 5.89 -25.82 -10.69
CA GLU A 248 6.19 -24.63 -11.50
C GLU A 248 4.92 -24.07 -12.15
N TRP A 249 4.72 -22.77 -12.06
CA TRP A 249 3.63 -22.07 -12.73
C TRP A 249 4.04 -20.66 -13.17
N PHE A 250 3.16 -19.99 -13.92
CA PHE A 250 3.33 -18.59 -14.26
C PHE A 250 2.46 -17.74 -13.34
N ALA A 251 3.09 -16.97 -12.47
CA ALA A 251 2.41 -16.08 -11.54
C ALA A 251 2.29 -14.67 -12.15
N TYR A 252 1.18 -14.00 -11.88
CA TYR A 252 1.02 -12.55 -12.05
C TYR A 252 0.81 -11.95 -10.66
N GLY A 253 0.94 -10.62 -10.55
CA GLY A 253 0.83 -9.95 -9.27
C GLY A 253 -0.45 -9.15 -9.09
N ASP A 254 -0.33 -8.20 -8.17
CA ASP A 254 -1.34 -7.20 -7.80
C ASP A 254 -2.13 -6.69 -9.01
N LYS A 255 -3.45 -6.63 -8.84
CA LYS A 255 -4.44 -6.19 -9.85
C LYS A 255 -4.66 -7.17 -11.01
N ARG A 256 -3.99 -8.33 -10.98
CA ARG A 256 -4.08 -9.36 -12.01
C ARG A 256 -4.56 -10.69 -11.46
N LEU A 257 -4.70 -10.86 -10.13
CA LEU A 257 -5.08 -12.14 -9.54
C LEU A 257 -6.39 -12.64 -10.16
N LEU A 258 -7.37 -11.76 -10.33
CA LEU A 258 -8.69 -12.13 -10.86
C LEU A 258 -8.78 -12.14 -12.40
N ASP A 259 -7.71 -11.79 -13.13
CA ASP A 259 -7.70 -11.89 -14.59
C ASP A 259 -7.70 -13.35 -15.06
N LYS A 260 -8.21 -13.62 -16.26
CA LYS A 260 -8.26 -14.99 -16.78
C LYS A 260 -6.90 -15.69 -16.80
N VAL A 261 -5.85 -14.94 -17.10
CA VAL A 261 -4.46 -15.45 -17.20
C VAL A 261 -3.91 -15.97 -15.87
N SER A 262 -4.47 -15.56 -14.74
CA SER A 262 -3.98 -15.87 -13.39
C SER A 262 -4.68 -17.06 -12.75
N ALA A 263 -5.41 -17.86 -13.52
CA ALA A 263 -6.19 -18.99 -12.99
C ALA A 263 -5.34 -19.99 -12.18
N ASP A 264 -4.12 -20.28 -12.63
CA ASP A 264 -3.20 -21.19 -11.96
C ASP A 264 -2.68 -20.56 -10.65
N ASN A 265 -2.22 -19.30 -10.72
CA ASN A 265 -1.76 -18.56 -9.54
C ASN A 265 -2.86 -18.43 -8.47
N ARG A 266 -4.12 -18.23 -8.89
CA ARG A 266 -5.29 -18.23 -7.99
C ARG A 266 -5.45 -19.54 -7.22
N GLN A 267 -5.27 -20.68 -7.89
CA GLN A 267 -5.38 -21.98 -7.22
C GLN A 267 -4.29 -22.15 -6.17
N HIS A 268 -3.05 -21.76 -6.48
CA HIS A 268 -1.93 -21.85 -5.55
C HIS A 268 -2.12 -20.96 -4.30
N VAL A 269 -2.50 -19.68 -4.47
CA VAL A 269 -2.71 -18.78 -3.32
C VAL A 269 -3.89 -19.23 -2.45
N THR A 270 -4.99 -19.68 -3.05
CA THR A 270 -6.14 -20.20 -2.29
C THR A 270 -5.78 -21.48 -1.53
N ALA A 271 -4.97 -22.37 -2.11
CA ALA A 271 -4.50 -23.57 -1.41
C ALA A 271 -3.61 -23.22 -0.21
N ALA A 272 -2.72 -22.22 -0.34
CA ALA A 272 -1.88 -21.75 0.76
C ALA A 272 -2.69 -21.11 1.88
N ALA A 273 -3.63 -20.21 1.55
CA ALA A 273 -4.51 -19.58 2.53
C ALA A 273 -5.45 -20.60 3.22
N GLN A 274 -5.99 -21.58 2.49
CA GLN A 274 -6.75 -22.67 3.10
C GLN A 274 -5.90 -23.50 4.06
N THR A 275 -4.66 -23.81 3.68
CA THR A 275 -3.72 -24.55 4.53
C THR A 275 -3.44 -23.78 5.82
N SER A 276 -3.21 -22.46 5.72
CA SER A 276 -3.03 -21.57 6.88
C SER A 276 -4.25 -21.60 7.82
N ALA A 277 -5.48 -21.51 7.29
CA ALA A 277 -6.69 -21.61 8.10
C ALA A 277 -6.86 -23.01 8.74
N ASP A 278 -6.52 -24.08 8.03
CA ASP A 278 -6.58 -25.45 8.56
C ASP A 278 -5.56 -25.68 9.70
N GLU A 279 -4.41 -24.99 9.68
CA GLU A 279 -3.44 -24.99 10.77
C GLU A 279 -4.00 -24.37 12.06
N VAL A 280 -4.83 -23.31 11.97
CA VAL A 280 -5.55 -22.74 13.13
C VAL A 280 -6.46 -23.78 13.78
N TRP A 281 -7.25 -24.50 12.97
CA TRP A 281 -8.11 -25.58 13.47
C TRP A 281 -7.29 -26.73 14.06
N THR A 282 -6.15 -27.05 13.46
CA THR A 282 -5.25 -28.10 13.94
C THR A 282 -4.70 -27.74 15.32
N ALA A 283 -4.25 -26.49 15.52
CA ALA A 283 -3.80 -25.99 16.81
C ALA A 283 -4.92 -25.97 17.87
N PHE A 284 -6.14 -25.57 17.49
CA PHE A 284 -7.31 -25.63 18.38
C PHE A 284 -7.61 -27.06 18.87
N ASN A 285 -7.37 -28.08 18.04
CA ASN A 285 -7.57 -29.49 18.43
C ASN A 285 -6.37 -30.11 19.18
N GLY A 286 -5.35 -29.31 19.52
CA GLY A 286 -4.15 -29.80 20.19
C GLY A 286 -3.17 -30.52 19.27
N GLY A 287 -3.36 -30.42 17.96
CA GLY A 287 -2.42 -30.95 16.96
C GLY A 287 -1.13 -30.12 16.91
N PRO A 288 0.03 -30.74 16.63
CA PRO A 288 1.26 -30.01 16.42
C PRO A 288 1.19 -29.24 15.09
N VAL A 289 1.59 -27.98 15.12
CA VAL A 289 1.81 -27.16 13.92
C VAL A 289 3.25 -26.66 14.00
N SER A 290 4.11 -27.22 13.14
CA SER A 290 5.54 -26.90 13.05
C SER A 290 5.92 -26.72 11.59
N GLU A 291 6.80 -25.76 11.29
CA GLU A 291 7.27 -25.41 9.94
C GLU A 291 6.22 -24.84 8.97
N TYR A 292 5.00 -24.51 9.45
CA TYR A 292 3.88 -23.91 8.72
C TYR A 292 3.71 -24.44 7.29
N ALA A 293 2.86 -25.46 7.12
CA ALA A 293 2.62 -26.13 5.84
C ALA A 293 2.25 -25.18 4.71
N ALA A 294 1.56 -24.07 5.00
CA ALA A 294 1.26 -23.02 4.02
C ALA A 294 2.54 -22.44 3.35
N LEU A 295 3.64 -22.29 4.09
CA LEU A 295 4.93 -21.80 3.57
C LEU A 295 5.66 -22.80 2.67
N LYS A 296 5.17 -24.04 2.56
CA LYS A 296 5.70 -25.02 1.61
C LYS A 296 5.10 -24.84 0.21
N LEU A 297 3.99 -24.11 0.09
CA LEU A 297 3.24 -23.88 -1.15
C LEU A 297 3.63 -22.57 -1.86
N ILE A 298 4.26 -21.64 -1.15
CA ILE A 298 4.68 -20.34 -1.71
C ILE A 298 5.79 -20.51 -2.76
N PRO A 299 5.95 -19.53 -3.68
CA PRO A 299 7.14 -19.40 -4.52
C PRO A 299 8.46 -19.44 -3.73
N ASP A 300 9.47 -20.10 -4.29
CA ASP A 300 10.84 -20.17 -3.78
C ASP A 300 11.64 -18.94 -4.24
N PHE A 301 11.71 -17.93 -3.37
CA PHE A 301 12.43 -16.67 -3.63
C PHE A 301 13.92 -16.87 -3.84
N ASP A 302 14.54 -17.74 -3.04
CA ASP A 302 15.98 -18.00 -3.14
C ASP A 302 16.30 -18.60 -4.51
N TYR A 303 15.45 -19.51 -4.99
CA TYR A 303 15.55 -20.01 -6.35
C TYR A 303 15.34 -18.90 -7.39
N LEU A 304 14.31 -18.07 -7.25
CA LEU A 304 14.01 -16.97 -8.18
C LEU A 304 15.16 -15.96 -8.30
N ILE A 305 15.80 -15.61 -7.18
CA ILE A 305 16.93 -14.67 -7.15
C ILE A 305 18.18 -15.29 -7.77
N ARG A 306 18.47 -16.57 -7.48
CA ARG A 306 19.65 -17.27 -8.00
C ARG A 306 19.51 -17.74 -9.45
N ASN A 307 18.28 -18.03 -9.87
CA ASN A 307 17.92 -18.54 -11.20
C ASN A 307 16.86 -17.63 -11.82
N PRO A 308 17.20 -16.35 -12.07
CA PRO A 308 16.23 -15.38 -12.55
C PRO A 308 15.64 -15.87 -13.88
N PRO A 309 14.29 -15.86 -14.02
CA PRO A 309 13.62 -16.30 -15.23
C PRO A 309 14.25 -15.62 -16.47
N GLN A 310 14.40 -16.40 -17.54
CA GLN A 310 14.91 -15.88 -18.81
C GLN A 310 13.92 -14.90 -19.47
N ASP A 311 12.64 -14.96 -19.07
CA ASP A 311 11.55 -14.21 -19.70
C ASP A 311 11.65 -12.70 -19.47
N PHE A 312 11.86 -12.25 -18.21
CA PHE A 312 12.00 -10.83 -17.87
C PHE A 312 13.03 -10.55 -16.77
N ARG A 313 13.93 -9.60 -17.04
CA ARG A 313 14.98 -9.14 -16.13
C ARG A 313 14.47 -8.05 -15.19
N PRO A 314 14.78 -8.13 -13.88
CA PRO A 314 14.28 -7.17 -12.90
C PRO A 314 14.82 -5.75 -13.14
N LEU A 315 14.02 -4.73 -12.86
CA LEU A 315 14.47 -3.34 -12.95
C LEU A 315 15.62 -3.04 -11.97
N PHE A 316 15.53 -3.59 -10.76
CA PHE A 316 16.59 -3.53 -9.74
C PHE A 316 16.97 -4.93 -9.29
N LYS A 317 18.26 -5.21 -9.10
CA LYS A 317 18.72 -6.50 -8.56
C LYS A 317 19.91 -6.33 -7.64
N LEU A 318 20.11 -7.33 -6.79
CA LEU A 318 21.33 -7.48 -6.00
C LEU A 318 22.32 -8.36 -6.78
N ASN A 319 23.63 -8.14 -6.58
CA ASN A 319 24.68 -8.99 -7.16
C ASN A 319 24.68 -10.40 -6.57
N ASP A 320 24.31 -10.49 -5.29
CA ASP A 320 24.12 -11.70 -4.53
C ASP A 320 23.18 -11.37 -3.34
N PRO A 321 22.59 -12.36 -2.66
CA PRO A 321 21.65 -12.13 -1.56
C PRO A 321 22.19 -11.34 -0.36
N SER A 322 23.52 -11.21 -0.19
CA SER A 322 24.14 -10.43 0.89
C SER A 322 24.48 -8.99 0.50
N SER A 323 24.37 -8.67 -0.80
CA SER A 323 24.66 -7.33 -1.30
C SER A 323 23.64 -6.32 -0.82
N LYS A 324 24.09 -5.15 -0.37
CA LYS A 324 23.23 -4.05 0.07
C LYS A 324 22.97 -3.00 -1.00
N LEU A 325 23.70 -3.05 -2.12
CA LEU A 325 23.66 -2.02 -3.15
C LEU A 325 22.88 -2.56 -4.36
N PRO A 326 21.67 -2.04 -4.62
CA PRO A 326 20.89 -2.47 -5.78
C PRO A 326 21.52 -1.92 -7.07
N LEU A 327 21.74 -2.82 -8.01
CA LEU A 327 22.03 -2.48 -9.39
C LEU A 327 20.74 -2.09 -10.11
N ARG A 328 20.84 -1.13 -11.03
CA ARG A 328 19.74 -0.71 -11.90
C ARG A 328 19.95 -1.24 -13.32
N ARG A 329 18.90 -1.77 -13.95
CA ARG A 329 18.91 -2.15 -15.36
C ARG A 329 19.36 -0.98 -16.23
N LYS A 330 20.37 -1.17 -17.11
CA LYS A 330 20.97 -0.08 -17.89
C LYS A 330 19.93 0.63 -18.76
N GLU A 331 19.23 -0.14 -19.60
CA GLU A 331 18.15 0.31 -20.46
C GLU A 331 16.80 0.16 -19.74
N LEU A 332 16.24 1.28 -19.25
CA LEU A 332 15.13 1.28 -18.29
C LEU A 332 13.87 0.54 -18.74
N HIS A 333 13.61 0.44 -20.04
CA HIS A 333 12.41 -0.22 -20.57
C HIS A 333 12.68 -1.53 -21.31
N ASP A 334 13.95 -1.93 -21.49
CA ASP A 334 14.31 -3.19 -22.12
C ASP A 334 14.36 -4.33 -21.10
N ARG A 335 13.23 -5.00 -20.90
CA ARG A 335 13.08 -6.11 -19.94
C ARG A 335 13.86 -7.38 -20.33
N THR A 336 14.48 -7.43 -21.51
CA THR A 336 15.31 -8.56 -21.95
C THR A 336 16.81 -8.30 -21.76
N GLY A 337 17.19 -7.04 -21.57
CA GLY A 337 18.56 -6.58 -21.44
C GLY A 337 19.27 -7.14 -20.20
N GLN A 338 20.49 -7.65 -20.39
CA GLN A 338 21.29 -8.26 -19.31
C GLN A 338 22.22 -7.28 -18.60
N ASN A 339 22.31 -6.04 -19.09
CA ASN A 339 23.26 -5.05 -18.60
C ASN A 339 22.67 -4.25 -17.44
N TYR A 340 23.48 -4.07 -16.40
CA TYR A 340 23.14 -3.31 -15.20
C TYR A 340 24.25 -2.30 -14.89
N VAL A 341 23.89 -1.24 -14.17
CA VAL A 341 24.82 -0.23 -13.67
C VAL A 341 24.72 -0.14 -12.15
N ASP A 342 25.86 0.09 -11.50
CA ASP A 342 26.02 0.28 -10.06
C ASP A 342 26.02 1.77 -9.65
N SER A 343 26.43 2.65 -10.56
CA SER A 343 26.34 4.10 -10.40
C SER A 343 25.15 4.67 -11.18
N TRP A 344 24.15 5.19 -10.45
CA TRP A 344 22.95 5.78 -11.03
C TRP A 344 22.31 6.79 -10.06
N ASN A 345 21.61 7.80 -10.59
CA ASN A 345 20.89 8.78 -9.79
C ASN A 345 19.41 8.37 -9.63
N PRO A 346 18.89 8.21 -8.39
CA PRO A 346 17.51 7.79 -8.17
C PRO A 346 16.43 8.74 -8.71
N ARG A 347 16.59 10.07 -8.55
CA ARG A 347 15.62 11.05 -9.05
C ARG A 347 15.59 11.06 -10.57
N GLN A 348 16.77 11.07 -11.20
CA GLN A 348 16.90 10.99 -12.64
C GLN A 348 16.31 9.68 -13.18
N THR A 349 16.54 8.56 -12.48
CA THR A 349 15.96 7.26 -12.85
C THR A 349 14.44 7.30 -12.84
N LEU A 350 13.83 7.84 -11.78
CA LEU A 350 12.38 7.98 -11.68
C LEU A 350 11.82 8.93 -12.77
N SER A 351 12.51 10.04 -13.01
CA SER A 351 12.21 10.99 -14.08
C SER A 351 12.23 10.32 -15.46
N ASP A 352 13.26 9.53 -15.75
CA ASP A 352 13.41 8.81 -17.02
C ASP A 352 12.36 7.71 -17.20
N LEU A 353 12.01 6.98 -16.13
CA LEU A 353 10.93 6.00 -16.14
C LEU A 353 9.57 6.63 -16.44
N ALA A 354 9.36 7.88 -16.05
CA ALA A 354 8.12 8.62 -16.31
C ALA A 354 8.05 9.23 -17.73
N LYS A 355 9.14 9.24 -18.51
CA LYS A 355 9.13 9.83 -19.88
C LYS A 355 8.18 9.08 -20.80
N GLY A 356 7.39 9.83 -21.58
CA GLY A 356 6.37 9.27 -22.48
C GLY A 356 5.07 8.85 -21.78
N ALA A 357 4.94 9.08 -20.48
CA ALA A 357 3.66 9.02 -19.77
C ALA A 357 2.67 10.09 -20.26
N PRO A 358 1.39 9.77 -20.52
CA PRO A 358 0.36 10.78 -20.62
C PRO A 358 0.30 11.50 -19.29
N ILE A 359 0.19 12.81 -19.38
CA ILE A 359 0.10 13.67 -18.21
C ILE A 359 -1.32 13.56 -17.69
N LEU A 360 -1.47 12.94 -16.52
CA LEU A 360 -2.76 12.83 -15.83
C LEU A 360 -2.81 13.87 -14.73
N TYR A 361 -3.51 14.95 -15.01
CA TYR A 361 -3.80 15.97 -14.01
C TYR A 361 -4.93 15.50 -13.10
N GLN A 362 -4.76 15.66 -11.79
CA GLN A 362 -5.72 15.24 -10.78
C GLN A 362 -6.03 16.38 -9.81
N PRO A 363 -7.29 16.58 -9.40
CA PRO A 363 -7.62 17.46 -8.28
C PRO A 363 -6.81 17.05 -7.03
N VAL A 364 -6.25 18.04 -6.32
CA VAL A 364 -5.42 17.80 -5.13
C VAL A 364 -6.18 18.27 -3.90
N ARG A 365 -6.37 17.41 -2.90
CA ARG A 365 -6.93 17.77 -1.61
C ARG A 365 -5.84 18.32 -0.69
N CYS A 366 -6.23 19.27 0.15
CA CYS A 366 -5.36 19.88 1.13
C CYS A 366 -5.93 19.64 2.53
N LEU A 367 -5.10 19.15 3.46
CA LEU A 367 -5.46 19.00 4.86
C LEU A 367 -4.54 19.81 5.74
N ASP A 368 -5.06 20.23 6.88
CA ASP A 368 -4.24 20.73 7.96
C ASP A 368 -3.43 19.59 8.59
N LEU A 369 -2.10 19.75 8.66
CA LEU A 369 -1.17 18.77 9.22
C LEU A 369 -1.49 18.43 10.68
N GLU A 370 -1.87 19.42 11.49
CA GLU A 370 -2.06 19.23 12.94
C GLU A 370 -3.36 18.50 13.26
N SER A 371 -4.48 18.96 12.68
CA SER A 371 -5.80 18.39 12.96
C SER A 371 -6.22 17.26 12.03
N GLY A 372 -5.53 17.05 10.91
CA GLY A 372 -5.97 16.16 9.83
C GLY A 372 -7.26 16.62 9.15
N LYS A 373 -7.71 17.85 9.40
CA LYS A 373 -8.98 18.36 8.87
C LYS A 373 -8.84 18.68 7.39
N PHE A 374 -9.80 18.21 6.60
CA PHE A 374 -9.94 18.62 5.20
C PHE A 374 -10.22 20.13 5.10
N LEU A 375 -9.33 20.85 4.40
CA LEU A 375 -9.43 22.29 4.20
C LEU A 375 -10.12 22.64 2.86
N GLY A 376 -10.03 21.76 1.88
CA GLY A 376 -10.58 21.93 0.53
C GLY A 376 -9.62 21.42 -0.55
N TRP A 377 -9.84 21.89 -1.78
CA TRP A 377 -9.09 21.50 -2.97
C TRP A 377 -8.15 22.59 -3.45
N MET A 378 -6.98 22.20 -3.93
CA MET A 378 -5.96 23.08 -4.48
C MET A 378 -6.47 23.79 -5.74
N SER A 379 -6.32 25.11 -5.77
CA SER A 379 -6.77 25.96 -6.88
C SER A 379 -5.93 27.24 -6.99
N VAL A 380 -6.45 28.22 -7.72
CA VAL A 380 -5.88 29.55 -7.90
C VAL A 380 -6.84 30.60 -7.38
N SER A 381 -6.35 31.69 -6.80
CA SER A 381 -7.20 32.76 -6.27
C SER A 381 -7.95 33.50 -7.39
N SER A 382 -7.30 33.77 -8.52
CA SER A 382 -7.97 34.26 -9.74
C SER A 382 -7.09 34.07 -10.99
N SER A 383 -7.63 34.38 -12.18
CA SER A 383 -6.85 34.40 -13.42
C SER A 383 -5.86 35.57 -13.49
N ALA A 384 -6.17 36.70 -12.84
CA ALA A 384 -5.35 37.91 -12.82
C ALA A 384 -4.28 37.87 -11.73
N ASP A 385 -4.54 37.12 -10.66
CA ASP A 385 -3.68 36.98 -9.50
C ASP A 385 -3.41 35.49 -9.24
N PRO A 386 -2.27 34.94 -9.69
CA PRO A 386 -2.07 33.49 -9.76
C PRO A 386 -1.58 32.89 -8.43
N TYR A 387 -2.01 33.42 -7.28
CA TYR A 387 -1.65 32.82 -5.99
C TYR A 387 -2.37 31.49 -5.78
N LEU A 388 -1.72 30.60 -5.04
CA LEU A 388 -2.33 29.37 -4.57
C LEU A 388 -3.55 29.70 -3.70
N ALA A 389 -4.66 28.99 -3.91
CA ALA A 389 -5.85 29.07 -3.08
C ALA A 389 -6.38 27.66 -2.74
N ILE A 390 -7.17 27.56 -1.68
CA ILE A 390 -7.96 26.35 -1.38
C ILE A 390 -9.44 26.67 -1.52
N VAL A 391 -10.16 25.86 -2.31
CA VAL A 391 -11.60 26.01 -2.59
C VAL A 391 -12.40 24.84 -2.01
N PRO A 392 -13.67 25.03 -1.61
CA PRO A 392 -14.44 23.97 -0.95
C PRO A 392 -14.89 22.85 -1.91
N ASN A 393 -15.06 23.15 -3.20
CA ASN A 393 -15.65 22.23 -4.18
C ASN A 393 -14.60 21.70 -5.18
N GLU A 394 -14.58 20.40 -5.42
CA GLU A 394 -13.65 19.73 -6.36
C GLU A 394 -13.78 20.26 -7.79
N SER A 395 -15.00 20.57 -8.23
CA SER A 395 -15.27 21.11 -9.57
C SER A 395 -14.66 22.49 -9.82
N ALA A 396 -14.23 23.18 -8.77
CA ALA A 396 -13.52 24.47 -8.84
C ALA A 396 -12.01 24.32 -8.62
N ALA A 397 -11.52 23.09 -8.40
CA ALA A 397 -10.10 22.81 -8.26
C ALA A 397 -9.37 23.03 -9.59
N HIS A 398 -8.08 23.33 -9.50
CA HIS A 398 -7.19 23.23 -10.65
C HIS A 398 -6.39 21.94 -10.52
N PRO A 399 -6.63 20.94 -11.38
CA PRO A 399 -5.90 19.68 -11.35
C PRO A 399 -4.39 19.89 -11.49
N CYS A 400 -3.62 19.14 -10.70
CA CYS A 400 -2.17 19.19 -10.65
C CYS A 400 -1.54 17.82 -11.00
N VAL A 401 -0.24 17.86 -11.30
CA VAL A 401 0.60 16.70 -11.55
C VAL A 401 2.02 17.05 -11.12
N TRP A 402 2.75 16.08 -10.58
CA TRP A 402 4.18 16.24 -10.40
C TRP A 402 4.91 16.20 -11.74
N TYR A 403 5.99 16.97 -11.85
CA TYR A 403 6.79 17.07 -13.06
C TYR A 403 8.27 17.06 -12.68
N PHE A 404 9.03 16.15 -13.29
CA PHE A 404 10.48 16.10 -13.14
C PHE A 404 11.18 16.82 -14.30
N HIS A 405 12.19 17.62 -13.97
CA HIS A 405 13.13 18.18 -14.94
C HIS A 405 14.56 17.91 -14.49
N GLY A 406 15.20 16.93 -15.13
CA GLY A 406 16.45 16.38 -14.60
C GLY A 406 16.21 15.74 -13.23
N GLU A 407 16.92 16.24 -12.22
CA GLU A 407 16.80 15.82 -10.82
C GLU A 407 15.78 16.64 -10.01
N ASP A 408 15.31 17.77 -10.54
CA ASP A 408 14.40 18.66 -9.84
C ASP A 408 12.93 18.23 -10.00
N LEU A 409 12.16 18.39 -8.92
CA LEU A 409 10.74 18.07 -8.87
C LEU A 409 9.92 19.36 -8.78
N TYR A 410 8.85 19.46 -9.56
CA TYR A 410 7.94 20.59 -9.57
C TYR A 410 6.49 20.12 -9.46
N LEU A 411 5.63 20.94 -8.86
CA LEU A 411 4.18 20.75 -8.92
C LEU A 411 3.61 21.61 -10.03
N ARG A 412 3.00 20.98 -11.02
CA ARG A 412 2.47 21.61 -12.22
C ARG A 412 0.95 21.54 -12.21
N LYS A 413 0.27 22.66 -12.52
CA LYS A 413 -1.19 22.68 -12.69
C LYS A 413 -1.60 22.82 -14.15
N ALA A 414 -2.77 22.25 -14.47
CA ALA A 414 -3.38 22.37 -15.78
C ALA A 414 -3.89 23.80 -16.03
N THR A 415 -3.58 24.35 -17.20
CA THR A 415 -4.05 25.68 -17.63
C THR A 415 -4.32 25.75 -19.13
N SER A 416 -5.35 26.48 -19.54
CA SER A 416 -5.55 26.90 -20.92
C SER A 416 -4.54 28.01 -21.25
N GLY A 417 -3.45 27.69 -21.96
CA GLY A 417 -2.42 28.67 -22.35
C GLY A 417 -0.99 28.40 -21.86
N GLY A 418 -0.67 27.14 -21.55
CA GLY A 418 0.65 26.71 -21.09
C GLY A 418 0.67 26.44 -19.60
N ASP A 419 1.27 25.32 -19.19
CA ASP A 419 1.26 24.84 -17.82
C ASP A 419 1.97 25.81 -16.86
N ARG A 420 1.48 25.87 -15.62
CA ARG A 420 2.08 26.69 -14.56
C ARG A 420 2.59 25.83 -13.42
N TYR A 421 3.64 26.31 -12.76
CA TYR A 421 4.38 25.57 -11.74
C TYR A 421 4.29 26.33 -10.42
N LEU A 422 4.13 25.58 -9.33
CA LEU A 422 4.12 26.15 -8.00
C LEU A 422 5.52 26.68 -7.66
N GLY A 423 5.58 27.85 -7.03
CA GLY A 423 6.83 28.43 -6.58
C GLY A 423 6.64 29.51 -5.53
N LEU A 424 7.75 30.13 -5.15
CA LEU A 424 7.81 31.29 -4.29
C LEU A 424 7.44 32.54 -5.10
N SER A 425 6.43 33.26 -4.62
CA SER A 425 5.99 34.53 -5.17
C SER A 425 6.33 35.70 -4.22
N TYR A 426 5.98 36.92 -4.64
CA TYR A 426 6.26 38.14 -3.87
C TYR A 426 5.71 38.06 -2.44
N GLY A 427 6.47 38.61 -1.48
CA GLY A 427 6.06 38.66 -0.07
C GLY A 427 6.05 37.31 0.67
N GLY A 428 6.59 36.24 0.07
CA GLY A 428 6.60 34.90 0.68
C GLY A 428 5.36 34.07 0.38
N SER A 429 4.45 34.57 -0.46
CA SER A 429 3.26 33.86 -0.92
C SER A 429 3.62 32.67 -1.81
N ALA A 430 2.75 31.67 -1.87
CA ALA A 430 2.84 30.58 -2.83
C ALA A 430 2.01 30.94 -4.06
N GLY A 431 2.59 30.77 -5.25
CA GLY A 431 1.91 31.14 -6.49
C GLY A 431 2.29 30.26 -7.67
N TRP A 432 1.51 30.40 -8.74
CA TRP A 432 1.60 29.61 -9.96
C TRP A 432 2.25 30.43 -11.08
N GLY A 433 3.55 30.19 -11.30
CA GLY A 433 4.36 30.87 -12.32
C GLY A 433 4.52 30.08 -13.61
N LEU A 434 5.00 30.75 -14.66
CA LEU A 434 5.52 30.08 -15.86
C LEU A 434 6.90 29.50 -15.57
N TRP A 435 7.31 28.49 -16.35
CA TRP A 435 8.60 27.81 -16.23
C TRP A 435 9.82 28.75 -16.19
N ALA A 436 9.80 29.82 -16.99
CA ALA A 436 10.89 30.81 -17.04
C ALA A 436 10.78 31.89 -15.95
N GLY A 437 9.91 31.73 -14.95
CA GLY A 437 9.57 32.74 -13.94
C GLY A 437 9.50 32.17 -12.52
N GLN A 438 8.40 32.45 -11.80
CA GLN A 438 8.15 32.05 -10.40
C GLN A 438 7.83 30.55 -10.28
N SER A 439 8.82 29.70 -10.53
CA SER A 439 8.76 28.27 -10.33
C SER A 439 9.98 27.81 -9.57
N ASP A 440 9.78 27.10 -8.47
CA ASP A 440 10.87 26.62 -7.63
C ASP A 440 10.80 25.11 -7.52
N PRO A 441 11.96 24.40 -7.51
CA PRO A 441 11.97 22.99 -7.19
C PRO A 441 11.41 22.73 -5.79
N LEU A 442 10.73 21.61 -5.63
CA LEU A 442 9.99 21.22 -4.45
C LEU A 442 10.52 19.91 -3.87
N ILE A 443 10.29 19.71 -2.58
CA ILE A 443 10.48 18.45 -1.87
C ILE A 443 9.14 18.00 -1.32
N ILE A 444 8.83 16.71 -1.46
CA ILE A 444 7.73 16.08 -0.73
C ILE A 444 8.33 15.46 0.52
N ASN A 445 7.78 15.79 1.68
CA ASN A 445 8.23 15.29 2.97
C ASN A 445 7.51 13.97 3.32
N LYS A 446 8.07 13.20 4.26
CA LYS A 446 7.50 11.90 4.67
C LYS A 446 6.08 12.00 5.24
N ASP A 447 5.73 13.14 5.79
CA ASP A 447 4.39 13.46 6.30
C ASP A 447 3.47 14.03 5.22
N MET A 448 3.83 13.91 3.93
CA MET A 448 3.06 14.39 2.78
C MET A 448 2.89 15.92 2.72
N THR A 449 3.68 16.68 3.48
CA THR A 449 3.81 18.13 3.29
C THR A 449 4.78 18.45 2.15
N ILE A 450 4.74 19.69 1.66
CA ILE A 450 5.63 20.17 0.58
C ILE A 450 6.55 21.24 1.14
N SER A 451 7.83 21.23 0.78
CA SER A 451 8.78 22.33 1.03
C SER A 451 9.47 22.81 -0.24
N LEU A 452 10.03 24.02 -0.19
CA LEU A 452 10.93 24.51 -1.24
C LEU A 452 12.26 23.76 -1.16
N ALA A 453 12.79 23.27 -2.28
CA ALA A 453 14.06 22.54 -2.30
C ALA A 453 15.25 23.42 -1.87
N GLY A 454 15.24 24.70 -2.26
CA GLY A 454 16.26 25.68 -1.86
C GLY A 454 16.20 26.10 -0.39
N ASP A 455 15.08 25.87 0.29
CA ASP A 455 14.92 26.12 1.73
C ASP A 455 13.91 25.14 2.35
N PRO A 456 14.34 23.90 2.70
CA PRO A 456 13.44 22.83 3.13
C PRO A 456 12.65 23.12 4.41
N LYS A 457 12.99 24.18 5.17
CA LYS A 457 12.24 24.63 6.35
C LYS A 457 10.97 25.40 5.99
N ARG A 458 10.87 25.89 4.75
CA ARG A 458 9.72 26.63 4.24
C ARG A 458 8.71 25.64 3.68
N LEU A 459 7.76 25.28 4.54
CA LEU A 459 6.66 24.38 4.23
C LEU A 459 5.54 25.16 3.53
N LEU A 460 4.82 24.47 2.65
CA LEU A 460 3.60 24.99 2.07
C LEU A 460 2.53 25.05 3.15
N CYS A 461 1.91 26.22 3.29
CA CYS A 461 0.88 26.46 4.28
C CYS A 461 -0.21 27.36 3.70
N VAL A 462 -1.33 27.43 4.40
CA VAL A 462 -2.39 28.38 4.08
C VAL A 462 -2.71 29.28 5.26
N ASP A 463 -3.13 30.50 4.92
CA ASP A 463 -3.65 31.48 5.85
C ASP A 463 -5.02 31.97 5.35
N ARG A 464 -5.88 32.35 6.28
CA ARG A 464 -7.25 32.76 5.96
C ARG A 464 -7.24 34.23 5.57
N TRP A 465 -7.59 34.53 4.33
CA TRP A 465 -7.74 35.90 3.86
C TRP A 465 -8.98 36.56 4.49
N ASN A 466 -8.96 37.89 4.54
CA ASN A 466 -10.08 38.72 5.02
C ASN A 466 -11.40 38.48 4.26
N SER A 467 -11.35 37.89 3.07
CA SER A 467 -12.52 37.49 2.26
C SER A 467 -13.13 36.15 2.67
N GLY A 468 -12.52 35.43 3.62
CA GLY A 468 -12.94 34.09 4.05
C GLY A 468 -12.31 32.93 3.28
N ASN A 469 -11.63 33.21 2.15
CA ASN A 469 -10.89 32.23 1.35
C ASN A 469 -9.50 31.93 1.96
N TRP A 470 -8.95 30.75 1.66
CA TRP A 470 -7.60 30.37 2.05
C TRP A 470 -6.61 30.75 0.95
N GLY A 471 -5.54 31.47 1.30
CA GLY A 471 -4.43 31.75 0.40
C GLY A 471 -3.16 31.03 0.80
N GLY A 472 -2.43 30.54 -0.21
CA GLY A 472 -1.20 29.81 -0.04
C GLY A 472 -0.02 30.71 0.27
N ALA A 473 0.80 30.28 1.21
CA ALA A 473 2.07 30.90 1.56
C ALA A 473 3.12 29.82 1.85
N TRP A 474 4.37 30.25 1.88
CA TRP A 474 5.48 29.44 2.39
C TRP A 474 5.78 29.88 3.82
N THR A 475 5.85 28.93 4.75
CA THR A 475 6.12 29.24 6.16
C THR A 475 7.40 30.07 6.31
N ASP A 476 7.37 30.94 7.32
CA ASP A 476 8.51 31.71 7.82
C ASP A 476 8.76 31.41 9.31
N GLY A 477 8.13 30.36 9.84
CA GLY A 477 8.16 29.98 11.26
C GLY A 477 7.07 30.60 12.14
N LYS A 478 6.08 31.32 11.58
CA LYS A 478 4.97 31.91 12.35
C LYS A 478 3.91 30.87 12.77
N PRO A 479 3.39 30.95 14.01
CA PRO A 479 2.51 29.94 14.62
C PRO A 479 1.04 29.93 14.16
N ASN A 480 0.61 30.83 13.25
CA ASN A 480 -0.80 30.97 12.85
C ASN A 480 -1.12 30.48 11.43
N ARG A 481 -0.29 29.63 10.84
CA ARG A 481 -0.53 29.09 9.48
C ARG A 481 -0.78 27.60 9.53
N PHE A 482 -1.75 27.13 8.76
CA PHE A 482 -2.05 25.70 8.63
C PHE A 482 -1.09 25.12 7.60
N VAL A 483 -0.10 24.35 8.06
CA VAL A 483 0.77 23.59 7.17
C VAL A 483 -0.07 22.55 6.47
N ILE A 484 0.03 22.46 5.14
CA ILE A 484 -0.83 21.58 4.37
C ILE A 484 -0.16 20.27 4.00
N GLN A 485 -0.86 19.17 4.25
CA GLN A 485 -0.60 17.88 3.62
C GLN A 485 -1.38 17.80 2.31
N ILE A 486 -0.79 17.17 1.30
CA ILE A 486 -1.45 16.93 0.01
C ILE A 486 -1.46 15.45 -0.36
N ASP A 487 -2.35 15.11 -1.28
CA ASP A 487 -2.72 13.75 -1.60
C ASP A 487 -2.38 13.34 -3.04
N LEU A 488 -1.36 13.98 -3.62
CA LEU A 488 -0.90 13.73 -4.98
C LEU A 488 0.28 12.73 -4.97
N PRO A 489 0.10 11.48 -5.45
CA PRO A 489 1.19 10.51 -5.52
C PRO A 489 2.23 10.92 -6.56
N LEU A 490 3.52 10.59 -6.33
CA LEU A 490 4.53 10.76 -7.38
C LEU A 490 4.17 9.91 -8.62
N PRO A 491 4.44 10.41 -9.84
CA PRO A 491 4.19 9.69 -11.05
C PRO A 491 5.09 8.46 -11.08
N VAL A 492 4.46 7.30 -11.05
CA VAL A 492 5.08 6.01 -11.33
C VAL A 492 4.36 5.45 -12.54
N ARG A 493 5.04 5.39 -13.68
CA ARG A 493 4.48 4.74 -14.87
C ARG A 493 5.33 3.55 -15.28
N ILE A 494 4.62 2.51 -15.68
CA ILE A 494 5.20 1.33 -16.32
C ILE A 494 4.57 1.27 -17.70
N PRO A 495 5.37 1.15 -18.76
CA PRO A 495 4.87 0.92 -20.11
C PRO A 495 3.86 -0.23 -20.17
#